data_AF-A0A0R2SUQ8-F1
#
_entry.id   AF-A0A0R2SUQ8-F1
#
_cell.length_a   1.000
_cell.length_b   1.000
_cell.length_c   1.000
_cell.angle_alpha   90.00
_cell.angle_beta   90.00
_cell.angle_gamma   90.00
#
_symmetry.space_group_name_H-M   'P 1'
#
loop_
_entity.id
_entity.type
_entity.pdbx_description
1 polymer ?
#
loop_
_entity_poly.entity_id
_entity_poly.type
_entity_poly.pdbx_seq_one_letter_code
_entity_poly.pdbx_strand_id
1 'polypeptide(L)'
;MTKIKFLFSATGLLTVAVALLVSVGLISALPSIRIDLTEDDLFSLADGTRNIVSICFSLLHLLARGSLRALSLLKLRKRTRRRLAMTKIKFLFSGTGLLTVAVALLVSVGLISALPSIRIDLTEDDLFSLADGTRNIVYGLEEPIELLFFYSESATEDQPQIRSYGTRVQELLREIVIASGGNLVLSIVDPEPFSEEEDLATQYGVQPVPVTQGGQGIYFGLVAVELDNEKAPALRVSETMPLIRPDQEQFLEYEFMQLVTRVANPDLKVVGLLTTLDIDGGFDPMTGQATQQWMITDYIRQLYDLRRIETDTEIIEEDVDILMIVHPEGLSEQTLYAIDQHVMRGGETFVFLDPTADSMVSRSERGSMIPAGMRSDLPGLLEAWGVDYASDKVLTDNTLALRVQMGQGSRPVAHIGMIGANRTALAGDDIITRRLENLNLSSVGALAPRDGATTRFEPLIQSSSDAMLMNASLLEDVLDPSVLFDEFVSANERYTIAARVSGVISSAFPEGRPVSQDAAADTSEEETEADD
;
A
#
# COMPACT_ATOMS: atom_id res chain seq x y z
N MET A 1 26.77 49.08 54.97
CA MET A 1 26.45 47.68 54.60
C MET A 1 25.21 47.61 53.70
N THR A 2 25.12 48.43 52.64
CA THR A 2 23.81 48.66 51.95
C THR A 2 23.86 48.65 50.42
N LYS A 3 24.92 48.12 49.80
CA LYS A 3 25.01 47.98 48.31
C LYS A 3 25.11 46.54 47.78
N ILE A 4 25.11 45.52 48.65
CA ILE A 4 25.26 44.11 48.24
C ILE A 4 23.91 43.35 48.20
N LYS A 5 22.84 43.89 48.81
CA LYS A 5 21.52 43.21 48.80
C LYS A 5 20.70 43.41 47.51
N PHE A 6 21.00 44.42 46.68
CA PHE A 6 20.21 44.70 45.48
C PHE A 6 20.61 43.84 44.26
N LEU A 7 21.90 43.50 44.10
CA LEU A 7 22.35 42.68 42.96
C LEU A 7 21.90 41.21 43.05
N PHE A 8 21.77 40.64 44.25
CA PHE A 8 21.33 39.25 44.43
C PHE A 8 19.83 39.07 44.20
N SER A 9 19.03 40.12 44.38
CA SER A 9 17.57 40.09 44.12
C SER A 9 17.27 40.14 42.62
N ALA A 10 17.98 40.98 41.85
CA ALA A 10 17.75 41.11 40.41
C ALA A 10 18.17 39.86 39.62
N THR A 11 19.31 39.24 39.97
CA THR A 11 19.72 37.97 39.35
C THR A 11 18.80 36.82 39.75
N GLY A 12 18.30 36.80 40.99
CA GLY A 12 17.32 35.81 41.45
C GLY A 12 15.99 35.93 40.71
N LEU A 13 15.45 37.15 40.58
CA LEU A 13 14.21 37.40 39.83
C LEU A 13 14.36 37.06 38.35
N LEU A 14 15.50 37.37 37.73
CA LEU A 14 15.74 37.08 36.32
C LEU A 14 15.89 35.58 36.05
N THR A 15 16.49 34.83 37.00
CA THR A 15 16.61 33.37 36.89
C THR A 15 15.24 32.71 37.03
N VAL A 16 14.39 33.22 37.93
CA VAL A 16 13.00 32.76 38.08
C VAL A 16 12.17 33.13 36.85
N ALA A 17 12.34 34.34 36.29
CA ALA A 17 11.65 34.77 35.08
C ALA A 17 12.06 33.95 33.84
N VAL A 18 13.34 33.62 33.68
CA VAL A 18 13.84 32.74 32.61
C VAL A 18 13.34 31.31 32.81
N ALA A 19 13.32 30.80 34.05
CA ALA A 19 12.74 29.48 34.32
C ALA A 19 11.23 29.44 34.04
N LEU A 20 10.49 30.51 34.35
CA LEU A 20 9.07 30.66 34.01
C LEU A 20 8.86 30.80 32.49
N LEU A 21 9.71 31.54 31.78
CA LEU A 21 9.63 31.67 30.32
C LEU A 21 9.97 30.35 29.60
N VAL A 22 10.94 29.59 30.11
CA VAL A 22 11.28 28.26 29.58
C VAL A 22 10.18 27.25 29.88
N SER A 23 9.57 27.30 31.07
CA SER A 23 8.45 26.40 31.39
C SER A 23 7.17 26.80 30.65
N VAL A 24 6.86 28.08 30.48
CA VAL A 24 5.76 28.56 29.63
C VAL A 24 6.02 28.23 28.17
N GLY A 25 7.26 28.34 27.68
CA GLY A 25 7.68 27.96 26.34
C GLY A 25 7.58 26.45 26.07
N LEU A 26 7.98 25.61 27.05
CA LEU A 26 7.77 24.17 26.99
C LEU A 26 6.27 23.82 27.01
N ILE A 27 5.49 24.50 27.85
CA ILE A 27 4.04 24.30 27.96
C ILE A 27 3.32 24.75 26.69
N SER A 28 3.79 25.80 26.01
CA SER A 28 3.27 26.25 24.72
C SER A 28 3.76 25.42 23.53
N ALA A 29 4.82 24.62 23.70
CA ALA A 29 5.29 23.65 22.72
C ALA A 29 4.63 22.25 22.89
N LEU A 30 3.95 22.00 24.00
CA LEU A 30 3.13 20.79 24.19
C LEU A 30 2.01 20.63 23.15
N PRO A 31 1.27 21.66 22.70
CA PRO A 31 0.32 21.48 21.60
C PRO A 31 0.96 21.14 20.25
N SER A 32 2.29 21.25 20.12
CA SER A 32 3.05 20.90 18.90
C SER A 32 3.43 19.41 18.81
N ILE A 33 3.25 18.64 19.90
CA ILE A 33 3.51 17.20 19.97
C ILE A 33 2.22 16.55 20.51
N ARG A 34 1.33 16.13 19.61
CA ARG A 34 0.21 15.25 19.96
C ARG A 34 0.66 13.80 19.80
N ILE A 35 0.54 13.04 20.87
CA ILE A 35 0.59 11.58 20.88
C ILE A 35 -0.85 11.16 21.14
N ASP A 36 -1.52 10.56 20.16
CA ASP A 36 -2.87 10.01 20.34
C ASP A 36 -2.76 8.60 20.93
N LEU A 37 -3.51 8.34 22.01
CA LEU A 37 -3.60 7.05 22.70
C LEU A 37 -5.08 6.80 23.05
N THR A 38 -5.55 5.58 22.84
CA THR A 38 -6.92 5.13 23.17
C THR A 38 -7.05 4.68 24.65
N GLU A 39 -8.29 4.53 25.14
CA GLU A 39 -8.60 4.24 26.57
C GLU A 39 -8.02 2.93 27.11
N ASP A 40 -7.67 1.96 26.26
CA ASP A 40 -7.07 0.69 26.71
C ASP A 40 -5.58 0.81 27.09
N ASP A 41 -4.88 1.86 26.61
CA ASP A 41 -3.47 2.15 26.97
C ASP A 41 -3.32 2.98 28.25
N LEU A 42 -4.43 3.50 28.80
CA LEU A 42 -4.39 4.32 30.01
C LEU A 42 -3.88 3.56 31.24
N PHE A 43 -4.00 2.22 31.25
CA PHE A 43 -3.53 1.37 32.36
C PHE A 43 -2.03 0.99 32.26
N SER A 44 -1.45 1.00 31.05
CA SER A 44 -0.02 0.77 30.81
C SER A 44 0.83 2.05 31.00
N LEU A 45 0.21 3.22 30.91
CA LEU A 45 0.88 4.52 30.98
C LEU A 45 1.26 5.01 32.39
N ALA A 46 0.86 4.29 33.45
CA ALA A 46 1.23 4.65 34.83
C ALA A 46 2.74 4.48 35.10
N ASP A 47 3.44 3.67 34.30
CA ASP A 47 4.89 3.48 34.40
C ASP A 47 5.68 4.26 33.33
N GLY A 48 5.10 4.53 32.15
CA GLY A 48 5.75 5.27 31.05
C GLY A 48 5.82 6.79 31.28
N THR A 49 4.73 7.43 31.71
CA THR A 49 4.71 8.87 32.01
C THR A 49 5.58 9.23 33.22
N ARG A 50 5.67 8.31 34.20
CA ARG A 50 6.63 8.41 35.31
C ARG A 50 8.07 8.40 34.80
N ASN A 51 8.40 7.65 33.75
CA ASN A 51 9.76 7.58 33.23
C ASN A 51 10.20 8.86 32.51
N ILE A 52 9.38 9.48 31.67
CA ILE A 52 9.77 10.70 30.94
C ILE A 52 9.86 11.92 31.89
N VAL A 53 8.89 12.07 32.79
CA VAL A 53 8.95 13.12 33.83
C VAL A 53 10.11 12.87 34.79
N SER A 54 10.40 11.61 35.16
CA SER A 54 11.56 11.25 35.98
C SER A 54 12.90 11.48 35.28
N ILE A 55 13.00 11.25 33.97
CA ILE A 55 14.20 11.54 33.17
C ILE A 55 14.43 13.05 33.11
N CYS A 56 13.40 13.85 32.84
CA CYS A 56 13.49 15.31 32.84
C CYS A 56 13.83 15.86 34.24
N PHE A 57 13.22 15.32 35.30
CA PHE A 57 13.55 15.71 36.67
C PHE A 57 14.96 15.29 37.07
N SER A 58 15.43 14.12 36.62
CA SER A 58 16.77 13.60 36.87
C SER A 58 17.85 14.40 36.13
N LEU A 59 17.60 14.80 34.88
CA LEU A 59 18.47 15.70 34.12
C LEU A 59 18.53 17.09 34.76
N LEU A 60 17.39 17.63 35.22
CA LEU A 60 17.35 18.90 35.94
C LEU A 60 18.09 18.81 37.30
N HIS A 61 17.94 17.69 38.02
CA HIS A 61 18.69 17.43 39.26
C HIS A 61 20.19 17.22 39.01
N LEU A 62 20.58 16.62 37.88
CA LEU A 62 21.98 16.42 37.51
C LEU A 62 22.64 17.75 37.13
N LEU A 63 21.93 18.62 36.41
CA LEU A 63 22.38 19.99 36.09
C LEU A 63 22.47 20.87 37.36
N ALA A 64 21.52 20.74 38.29
CA ALA A 64 21.56 21.41 39.59
C ALA A 64 22.72 20.89 40.48
N ARG A 65 22.98 19.58 40.50
CA ARG A 65 24.11 18.99 41.24
C ARG A 65 25.46 19.30 40.59
N GLY A 66 25.53 19.38 39.27
CA GLY A 66 26.71 19.79 38.51
C GLY A 66 27.11 21.23 38.81
N SER A 67 26.13 22.14 38.86
CA SER A 67 26.37 23.55 39.21
C SER A 67 26.77 23.75 40.68
N LEU A 68 26.17 22.99 41.61
CA LEU A 68 26.57 22.98 43.03
C LEU A 68 27.97 22.38 43.26
N ARG A 69 28.34 21.31 42.53
CA ARG A 69 29.70 20.72 42.56
C ARG A 69 30.75 21.62 41.93
N ALA A 70 30.41 22.35 40.85
CA ALA A 70 31.30 23.36 40.28
C ALA A 70 31.55 24.51 41.28
N LEU A 71 30.53 24.90 42.05
CA LEU A 71 30.64 25.92 43.09
C LEU A 71 31.44 25.45 44.33
N SER A 72 31.34 24.16 44.70
CA SER A 72 32.11 23.58 45.80
C SER A 72 33.59 23.35 45.43
N LEU A 73 33.86 22.96 44.18
CA LEU A 73 35.23 22.84 43.64
C LEU A 73 35.92 24.21 43.50
N LEU A 74 35.17 25.30 43.33
CA LEU A 74 35.72 26.67 43.36
C LEU A 74 36.10 27.15 44.77
N LYS A 75 35.62 26.52 45.84
CA LYS A 75 35.99 26.86 47.23
C LYS A 75 37.20 26.08 47.75
N LEU A 76 37.70 25.07 47.02
CA LEU A 76 38.75 24.17 47.49
C LEU A 76 39.94 24.01 46.52
N ARG A 77 40.53 25.11 46.02
CA ARG A 77 41.93 25.09 45.57
C ARG A 77 42.53 26.50 45.50
N LYS A 78 43.20 26.90 46.59
CA LYS A 78 44.21 27.97 46.53
C LYS A 78 45.37 27.50 45.65
N ARG A 79 45.94 28.47 44.92
CA ARG A 79 47.22 28.45 44.20
C ARG A 79 47.24 27.82 42.78
N THR A 80 47.15 28.76 41.84
CA THR A 80 48.04 28.95 40.68
C THR A 80 47.67 28.25 39.37
N ARG A 81 47.58 29.08 38.32
CA ARG A 81 47.36 28.82 36.88
C ARG A 81 45.93 28.54 36.43
N ARG A 82 45.28 29.60 35.91
CA ARG A 82 44.64 29.68 34.57
C ARG A 82 43.79 30.95 34.49
N ARG A 83 44.40 32.04 34.00
CA ARG A 83 43.73 33.34 33.79
C ARG A 83 42.95 33.44 32.47
N LEU A 84 42.91 32.38 31.62
CA LEU A 84 42.21 32.41 30.33
C LEU A 84 40.88 31.64 30.27
N ALA A 85 40.67 30.59 31.07
CA ALA A 85 39.44 29.77 30.98
C ALA A 85 38.25 30.36 31.77
N MET A 86 38.51 31.15 32.82
CA MET A 86 37.46 31.70 33.68
C MET A 86 36.69 32.89 33.05
N THR A 87 37.22 33.51 32.00
CA THR A 87 36.56 34.68 31.38
C THR A 87 35.39 34.25 30.48
N LYS A 88 35.51 33.13 29.75
CA LYS A 88 34.44 32.60 28.88
C LYS A 88 33.21 32.12 29.67
N ILE A 89 33.42 31.46 30.82
CA ILE A 89 32.31 30.97 31.65
C ILE A 89 31.61 32.12 32.39
N LYS A 90 32.34 33.16 32.81
CA LYS A 90 31.73 34.35 33.44
C LYS A 90 30.87 35.18 32.48
N PHE A 91 31.16 35.13 31.18
CA PHE A 91 30.32 35.79 30.18
C PHE A 91 28.93 35.15 30.10
N LEU A 92 28.83 33.83 30.16
CA LEU A 92 27.54 33.10 30.16
C LEU A 92 26.64 33.44 31.36
N PHE A 93 27.22 33.86 32.48
CA PHE A 93 26.48 34.29 33.69
C PHE A 93 26.41 35.82 33.86
N SER A 94 26.86 36.60 32.87
CA SER A 94 26.67 38.05 32.84
C SER A 94 25.30 38.39 32.24
N GLY A 95 24.72 39.55 32.58
CA GLY A 95 23.39 39.95 32.08
C GLY A 95 23.31 39.96 30.55
N THR A 96 24.40 40.33 29.86
CA THR A 96 24.52 40.27 28.40
C THR A 96 24.58 38.84 27.87
N GLY A 97 25.24 37.93 28.59
CA GLY A 97 25.30 36.51 28.24
C GLY A 97 23.93 35.82 28.37
N LEU A 98 23.19 36.13 29.43
CA LEU A 98 21.83 35.63 29.63
C LEU A 98 20.88 36.13 28.54
N LEU A 99 21.01 37.41 28.14
CA LEU A 99 20.24 37.98 27.04
C LEU A 99 20.54 37.28 25.71
N THR A 100 21.81 37.04 25.38
CA THR A 100 22.17 36.30 24.16
C THR A 100 21.66 34.87 24.15
N VAL A 101 21.66 34.17 25.30
CA VAL A 101 21.09 32.83 25.41
C VAL A 101 19.57 32.88 25.24
N ALA A 102 18.88 33.85 25.85
CA ALA A 102 17.44 34.01 25.70
C ALA A 102 17.03 34.33 24.25
N VAL A 103 17.77 35.21 23.57
CA VAL A 103 17.54 35.53 22.15
C VAL A 103 17.83 34.31 21.28
N ALA A 104 18.94 33.60 21.51
CA ALA A 104 19.23 32.37 20.76
C ALA A 104 18.13 31.33 20.94
N LEU A 105 17.60 31.17 22.16
CA LEU A 105 16.53 30.22 22.47
C LEU A 105 15.21 30.63 21.80
N LEU A 106 14.85 31.92 21.82
CA LEU A 106 13.69 32.44 21.11
C LEU A 106 13.80 32.27 19.59
N VAL A 107 14.99 32.53 19.02
CA VAL A 107 15.25 32.31 17.59
C VAL A 107 15.17 30.82 17.27
N SER A 108 15.74 29.94 18.08
CA SER A 108 15.64 28.49 17.89
C SER A 108 14.20 27.99 17.96
N VAL A 109 13.40 28.48 18.91
CA VAL A 109 11.97 28.15 19.02
C VAL A 109 11.23 28.65 17.78
N GLY A 110 11.45 29.90 17.36
CA GLY A 110 10.85 30.43 16.14
C GLY A 110 11.24 29.65 14.88
N LEU A 111 12.51 29.19 14.78
CA LEU A 111 12.99 28.37 13.67
C LEU A 111 12.35 26.98 13.68
N ILE A 112 12.27 26.34 14.84
CA ILE A 112 11.64 25.01 15.01
C ILE A 112 10.14 25.08 14.72
N SER A 113 9.46 26.14 15.18
CA SER A 113 8.04 26.37 14.88
C SER A 113 7.77 26.72 13.41
N ALA A 114 8.78 27.15 12.67
CA ALA A 114 8.69 27.41 11.22
C ALA A 114 9.04 26.19 10.36
N LEU A 115 9.53 25.09 10.95
CA LEU A 115 9.70 23.84 10.25
C LEU A 115 8.33 23.17 10.07
N PRO A 116 8.08 22.50 8.92
CA PRO A 116 6.89 21.67 8.75
C PRO A 116 6.81 20.67 9.90
N SER A 117 5.62 20.49 10.48
CA SER A 117 5.40 19.50 11.53
C SER A 117 5.64 18.10 10.98
N ILE A 118 6.85 17.56 11.20
CA ILE A 118 7.16 16.15 10.94
C ILE A 118 6.44 15.36 12.03
N ARG A 119 5.32 14.73 11.68
CA ARG A 119 4.68 13.71 12.51
C ARG A 119 5.45 12.41 12.29
N ILE A 120 6.04 11.88 13.34
CA ILE A 120 6.66 10.55 13.32
C ILE A 120 5.67 9.65 14.04
N ASP A 121 4.98 8.80 13.28
CA ASP A 121 4.21 7.71 13.86
C ASP A 121 5.20 6.71 14.47
N LEU A 122 4.93 6.27 15.70
CA LEU A 122 5.75 5.31 16.45
C LEU A 122 4.97 4.03 16.73
N THR A 123 3.80 3.85 16.11
CA THR A 123 3.05 2.59 16.16
C THR A 123 3.76 1.52 15.33
N GLU A 124 3.60 0.26 15.71
CA GLU A 124 4.35 -0.88 15.15
C GLU A 124 4.06 -1.12 13.65
N ASP A 125 2.95 -0.58 13.12
CA ASP A 125 2.51 -0.76 11.73
C ASP A 125 2.22 0.57 10.99
N ASP A 126 2.71 1.72 11.48
CA ASP A 126 2.41 3.05 10.90
C ASP A 126 0.89 3.28 10.70
N LEU A 127 0.07 2.79 11.64
CA LEU A 127 -1.39 2.70 11.51
C LEU A 127 -2.08 4.06 11.32
N PHE A 128 -1.40 5.15 11.66
CA PHE A 128 -1.89 6.52 11.55
C PHE A 128 -1.11 7.34 10.53
N SER A 129 -0.44 6.69 9.58
CA SER A 129 0.28 7.35 8.50
C SER A 129 -0.20 6.85 7.13
N LEU A 130 -0.32 7.78 6.18
CA LEU A 130 -0.70 7.45 4.80
C LEU A 130 0.16 6.34 4.19
N ALA A 131 -0.45 5.57 3.28
CA ALA A 131 0.27 4.65 2.43
C ALA A 131 1.37 5.33 1.62
N ASP A 132 2.51 4.66 1.46
CA ASP A 132 3.51 5.14 0.50
C ASP A 132 2.94 5.15 -0.92
N GLY A 133 2.04 4.21 -1.24
CA GLY A 133 1.27 4.24 -2.49
C GLY A 133 0.47 5.54 -2.63
N THR A 134 -0.31 5.90 -1.60
CA THR A 134 -1.05 7.17 -1.52
C THR A 134 -0.14 8.38 -1.71
N ARG A 135 0.97 8.46 -0.97
CA ARG A 135 1.96 9.54 -1.10
C ARG A 135 2.51 9.65 -2.52
N ASN A 136 2.87 8.52 -3.13
CA ASN A 136 3.41 8.48 -4.49
C ASN A 136 2.38 8.93 -5.53
N ILE A 137 1.11 8.52 -5.39
CA ILE A 137 0.02 8.93 -6.28
C ILE A 137 -0.15 10.45 -6.21
N VAL A 138 -0.36 11.01 -5.02
CA VAL A 138 -0.70 12.44 -4.88
C VAL A 138 0.48 13.37 -5.17
N TYR A 139 1.71 12.93 -4.91
CA TYR A 139 2.91 13.67 -5.26
C TYR A 139 3.21 13.63 -6.76
N GLY A 140 2.84 12.54 -7.44
CA GLY A 140 3.06 12.32 -8.87
C GLY A 140 2.01 12.93 -9.80
N LEU A 141 0.98 13.60 -9.26
CA LEU A 141 -0.06 14.25 -10.06
C LEU A 141 0.55 15.32 -10.99
N GLU A 142 0.21 15.25 -12.28
CA GLU A 142 0.68 16.20 -13.31
C GLU A 142 -0.13 17.50 -13.29
N GLU A 143 -1.44 17.39 -13.08
CA GLU A 143 -2.36 18.51 -12.97
C GLU A 143 -2.94 18.60 -11.55
N PRO A 144 -3.19 19.82 -11.03
CA PRO A 144 -3.79 19.98 -9.72
C PRO A 144 -5.24 19.51 -9.70
N ILE A 145 -5.71 19.00 -8.56
CA ILE A 145 -7.09 18.53 -8.36
C ILE A 145 -7.67 19.20 -7.10
N GLU A 146 -8.91 19.68 -7.20
CA GLU A 146 -9.68 20.18 -6.07
C GLU A 146 -10.54 19.06 -5.48
N LEU A 147 -10.46 18.89 -4.17
CA LEU A 147 -11.31 18.05 -3.36
C LEU A 147 -12.39 18.93 -2.72
N LEU A 148 -13.63 18.82 -3.19
CA LEU A 148 -14.80 19.45 -2.59
C LEU A 148 -15.41 18.48 -1.57
N PHE A 149 -15.18 18.75 -0.29
CA PHE A 149 -15.75 17.98 0.80
C PHE A 149 -17.05 18.63 1.27
N PHE A 150 -18.17 18.04 0.86
CA PHE A 150 -19.51 18.48 1.23
C PHE A 150 -19.88 17.88 2.59
N TYR A 151 -19.96 18.70 3.62
CA TYR A 151 -20.24 18.27 4.98
C TYR A 151 -21.15 19.28 5.70
N SER A 152 -22.37 18.85 6.04
CA SER A 152 -23.32 19.70 6.76
C SER A 152 -22.95 19.83 8.25
N GLU A 153 -22.00 20.72 8.56
CA GLU A 153 -21.56 21.00 9.93
C GLU A 153 -22.72 21.53 10.79
N SER A 154 -23.53 22.44 10.22
CA SER A 154 -24.72 23.01 10.84
C SER A 154 -25.84 21.97 11.12
N ALA A 155 -26.08 21.04 10.20
CA ALA A 155 -27.15 20.03 10.36
C ALA A 155 -26.72 18.83 11.23
N THR A 156 -25.43 18.68 11.51
CA THR A 156 -24.90 17.64 12.40
C THR A 156 -24.81 18.09 13.86
N GLU A 157 -25.44 19.22 14.20
CA GLU A 157 -25.16 19.87 15.47
C GLU A 157 -25.41 18.99 16.69
N ASP A 158 -26.57 18.33 16.67
CA ASP A 158 -27.06 17.43 17.72
C ASP A 158 -26.63 15.97 17.51
N GLN A 159 -25.70 15.70 16.59
CA GLN A 159 -25.24 14.36 16.25
C GLN A 159 -23.72 14.19 16.46
N PRO A 160 -23.25 14.05 17.73
CA PRO A 160 -21.83 13.99 18.07
C PRO A 160 -21.03 12.90 17.34
N GLN A 161 -21.65 11.76 17.07
CA GLN A 161 -21.01 10.65 16.36
C GLN A 161 -20.65 11.03 14.91
N ILE A 162 -21.57 11.71 14.21
CA ILE A 162 -21.32 12.15 12.83
C ILE A 162 -20.28 13.27 12.83
N ARG A 163 -20.33 14.22 13.77
CA ARG A 163 -19.29 15.26 13.87
C ARG A 163 -17.90 14.70 14.12
N SER A 164 -17.80 13.74 15.03
CA SER A 164 -16.53 13.09 15.35
C SER A 164 -15.96 12.39 14.11
N TYR A 165 -16.82 11.70 13.35
CA TYR A 165 -16.42 11.06 12.11
C TYR A 165 -16.07 12.07 11.00
N GLY A 166 -16.87 13.12 10.81
CA GLY A 166 -16.56 14.21 9.87
C GLY A 166 -15.22 14.89 10.17
N THR A 167 -14.87 15.06 11.45
CA THR A 167 -13.55 15.56 11.87
C THR A 167 -12.44 14.62 11.42
N ARG A 168 -12.59 13.30 11.60
CA ARG A 168 -11.58 12.30 11.18
C ARG A 168 -11.41 12.28 9.66
N VAL A 169 -12.51 12.33 8.90
CA VAL A 169 -12.49 12.43 7.43
C VAL A 169 -11.75 13.69 6.97
N GLN A 170 -12.05 14.83 7.59
CA GLN A 170 -11.41 16.10 7.28
C GLN A 170 -9.91 16.10 7.63
N GLU A 171 -9.51 15.43 8.72
CA GLU A 171 -8.11 15.23 9.08
C GLU A 171 -7.37 14.35 8.07
N LEU A 172 -7.96 13.23 7.65
CA LEU A 172 -7.41 12.36 6.60
C LEU A 172 -7.22 13.11 5.28
N LEU A 173 -8.25 13.84 4.81
CA LEU A 173 -8.16 14.64 3.58
C LEU A 173 -7.07 15.71 3.65
N ARG A 174 -6.90 16.37 4.81
CA ARG A 174 -5.81 17.34 5.01
C ARG A 174 -4.44 16.67 4.96
N GLU A 175 -4.30 15.48 5.53
CA GLU A 175 -3.03 14.74 5.47
C GLU A 175 -2.68 14.37 4.02
N ILE A 176 -3.66 13.90 3.25
CA ILE A 176 -3.52 13.61 1.82
C ILE A 176 -3.11 14.86 1.04
N VAL A 177 -3.75 16.01 1.30
CA VAL A 177 -3.38 17.29 0.69
C VAL A 177 -1.96 17.70 1.04
N ILE A 178 -1.54 17.57 2.29
CA ILE A 178 -0.17 17.89 2.72
C ILE A 178 0.85 16.99 1.98
N ALA A 179 0.53 15.70 1.84
CA ALA A 179 1.39 14.75 1.11
C ALA A 179 1.51 15.06 -0.39
N SER A 180 0.50 15.69 -1.00
CA SER A 180 0.51 16.06 -2.42
C SER A 180 1.55 17.12 -2.80
N GLY A 181 2.12 17.85 -1.83
CA GLY A 181 3.07 18.91 -2.12
C GLY A 181 2.48 20.13 -2.85
N GLY A 182 1.15 20.27 -2.90
CA GLY A 182 0.44 21.37 -3.55
C GLY A 182 -0.38 20.97 -4.77
N ASN A 183 -0.34 19.70 -5.19
CA ASN A 183 -1.14 19.19 -6.30
C ASN A 183 -2.61 18.93 -5.92
N LEU A 184 -2.93 18.87 -4.63
CA LEU A 184 -4.31 18.78 -4.15
C LEU A 184 -4.71 20.04 -3.38
N VAL A 185 -5.94 20.49 -3.58
CA VAL A 185 -6.55 21.59 -2.83
C VAL A 185 -7.83 21.07 -2.18
N LEU A 186 -8.03 21.31 -0.89
CA LEU A 186 -9.25 20.92 -0.18
C LEU A 186 -10.13 22.15 0.08
N SER A 187 -11.36 22.08 -0.41
CA SER A 187 -12.43 23.04 -0.13
C SER A 187 -13.54 22.33 0.65
N ILE A 188 -13.97 22.94 1.76
CA ILE A 188 -15.00 22.38 2.63
C ILE A 188 -16.26 23.20 2.45
N VAL A 189 -17.34 22.53 2.10
CA VAL A 189 -18.60 23.15 1.70
C VAL A 189 -19.70 22.67 2.64
N ASP A 190 -20.33 23.59 3.37
CA ASP A 190 -21.53 23.32 4.19
C ASP A 190 -22.79 23.64 3.36
N PRO A 191 -23.55 22.64 2.88
CA PRO A 191 -24.72 22.88 2.03
C PRO A 191 -25.93 23.23 2.91
N GLU A 192 -26.10 24.51 3.21
CA GLU A 192 -27.27 25.02 3.92
C GLU A 192 -28.53 24.98 3.03
N PRO A 193 -29.74 24.83 3.59
CA PRO A 193 -30.96 24.78 2.79
C PRO A 193 -31.18 26.06 1.97
N PHE A 194 -31.53 25.90 0.70
CA PHE A 194 -31.76 26.98 -0.27
C PHE A 194 -30.53 27.86 -0.51
N SER A 195 -29.32 27.31 -0.37
CA SER A 195 -28.04 27.97 -0.63
C SER A 195 -27.45 27.61 -2.01
N GLU A 196 -26.49 28.40 -2.48
CA GLU A 196 -25.74 28.06 -3.72
C GLU A 196 -24.91 26.78 -3.52
N GLU A 197 -24.45 26.53 -2.29
CA GLU A 197 -23.71 25.34 -1.88
C GLU A 197 -24.55 24.06 -1.95
N GLU A 198 -25.84 24.14 -1.63
CA GLU A 198 -26.79 23.03 -1.82
C GLU A 198 -27.04 22.72 -3.30
N ASP A 199 -27.20 23.76 -4.12
CA ASP A 199 -27.32 23.62 -5.57
C ASP A 199 -26.06 22.97 -6.17
N LEU A 200 -24.87 23.37 -5.68
CA LEU A 200 -23.58 22.80 -6.09
C LEU A 200 -23.44 21.32 -5.68
N ALA A 201 -23.81 20.97 -4.44
CA ALA A 201 -23.80 19.59 -3.96
C ALA A 201 -24.70 18.71 -4.85
N THR A 202 -25.90 19.21 -5.17
CA THR A 202 -26.85 18.54 -6.06
C THR A 202 -26.31 18.40 -7.49
N GLN A 203 -25.65 19.44 -8.01
CA GLN A 203 -25.04 19.43 -9.34
C GLN A 203 -23.99 18.33 -9.49
N TYR A 204 -23.15 18.12 -8.48
CA TYR A 204 -22.16 17.03 -8.47
C TYR A 204 -22.75 15.67 -8.08
N GLY A 205 -24.04 15.61 -7.72
CA GLY A 205 -24.72 14.36 -7.39
C GLY A 205 -24.54 13.90 -5.94
N VAL A 206 -24.04 14.75 -5.04
CA VAL A 206 -23.96 14.46 -3.60
C VAL A 206 -25.38 14.39 -3.03
N GLN A 207 -25.69 13.30 -2.33
CA GLN A 207 -27.07 13.03 -1.89
C GLN A 207 -27.26 13.40 -0.41
N PRO A 208 -28.34 14.12 -0.06
CA PRO A 208 -28.67 14.38 1.34
C PRO A 208 -29.21 13.10 2.01
N VAL A 209 -28.69 12.78 3.19
CA VAL A 209 -29.14 11.63 3.99
C VAL A 209 -30.00 12.09 5.17
N PRO A 210 -31.27 11.66 5.27
CA PRO A 210 -32.12 11.99 6.41
C PRO A 210 -31.70 11.15 7.63
N VAL A 211 -31.12 11.78 8.65
CA VAL A 211 -30.74 11.10 9.91
C VAL A 211 -31.84 11.08 10.95
N THR A 212 -32.83 11.96 10.83
CA THR A 212 -34.02 12.00 11.68
C THR A 212 -35.27 12.12 10.82
N GLN A 213 -36.37 11.51 11.27
CA GLN A 213 -37.63 11.59 10.53
C GLN A 213 -38.14 13.04 10.49
N GLY A 214 -38.27 13.59 9.28
CA GLY A 214 -38.70 14.98 9.08
C GLY A 214 -37.63 16.03 9.41
N GLY A 215 -36.41 15.62 9.73
CA GLY A 215 -35.26 16.51 9.86
C GLY A 215 -34.66 16.88 8.52
N GLN A 216 -33.80 17.90 8.52
CA GLN A 216 -33.00 18.28 7.37
C GLN A 216 -32.08 17.13 6.96
N GLY A 217 -31.94 16.89 5.66
CA GLY A 217 -30.96 15.95 5.14
C GLY A 217 -29.54 16.46 5.37
N ILE A 218 -28.63 15.56 5.72
CA ILE A 218 -27.21 15.87 5.93
C ILE A 218 -26.46 15.49 4.65
N TYR A 219 -25.69 16.43 4.12
CA TYR A 219 -24.74 16.15 3.05
C TYR A 219 -23.43 15.69 3.67
N PHE A 220 -22.91 14.60 3.13
CA PHE A 220 -21.63 14.06 3.56
C PHE A 220 -20.97 13.29 2.41
N GLY A 221 -20.39 14.01 1.47
CA GLY A 221 -19.82 13.46 0.24
C GLY A 221 -18.51 14.13 -0.13
N LEU A 222 -17.82 13.56 -1.11
CA LEU A 222 -16.55 14.07 -1.62
C LEU A 222 -16.61 14.12 -3.15
N VAL A 223 -16.13 15.22 -3.73
CA VAL A 223 -15.97 15.35 -5.18
C VAL A 223 -14.51 15.69 -5.45
N ALA A 224 -13.89 15.00 -6.41
CA ALA A 224 -12.62 15.38 -6.98
C ALA A 224 -12.86 16.04 -8.33
N VAL A 225 -12.26 17.20 -8.56
CA VAL A 225 -12.41 17.98 -9.80
C VAL A 225 -11.05 18.41 -10.31
N GLU A 226 -10.78 18.19 -11.58
CA GLU A 226 -9.57 18.68 -12.25
C GLU A 226 -9.50 20.21 -12.20
N LEU A 227 -8.37 20.77 -11.74
CA LEU A 227 -8.13 22.21 -11.70
C LEU A 227 -7.37 22.68 -12.94
N ASP A 228 -8.01 22.56 -14.10
CA ASP A 228 -7.51 23.17 -15.33
C ASP A 228 -8.21 24.51 -15.59
N ASN A 229 -7.44 25.59 -15.56
CA ASN A 229 -7.92 26.95 -15.80
C ASN A 229 -8.13 27.27 -17.30
N GLU A 230 -7.58 26.46 -18.20
CA GLU A 230 -7.76 26.59 -19.64
C GLU A 230 -9.04 25.87 -20.12
N LYS A 231 -9.46 24.80 -19.42
CA LYS A 231 -10.74 24.12 -19.64
C LYS A 231 -11.91 24.91 -19.06
N ALA A 232 -12.99 25.01 -19.82
CA ALA A 232 -14.26 25.49 -19.29
C ALA A 232 -14.75 24.56 -18.16
N PRO A 233 -15.44 25.06 -17.11
CA PRO A 233 -15.86 24.23 -15.98
C PRO A 233 -16.64 22.97 -16.36
N ALA A 234 -17.43 23.02 -17.44
CA ALA A 234 -18.21 21.88 -17.93
C ALA A 234 -17.39 20.81 -18.68
N LEU A 235 -16.12 21.09 -18.97
CA LEU A 235 -15.19 20.17 -19.65
C LEU A 235 -14.16 19.55 -18.69
N ARG A 236 -14.17 19.97 -17.42
CA ARG A 236 -13.27 19.41 -16.40
C ARG A 236 -13.74 18.03 -16.01
N VAL A 237 -12.78 17.12 -15.87
CA VAL A 237 -13.06 15.79 -15.35
C VAL A 237 -13.41 15.91 -13.87
N SER A 238 -14.46 15.23 -13.44
CA SER A 238 -14.85 15.18 -12.04
C SER A 238 -15.40 13.81 -11.66
N GLU A 239 -15.05 13.35 -10.47
CA GLU A 239 -15.57 12.12 -9.90
C GLU A 239 -16.22 12.41 -8.54
N THR A 240 -17.36 11.78 -8.28
CA THR A 240 -18.14 12.00 -7.06
C THR A 240 -18.26 10.72 -6.25
N MET A 241 -17.97 10.82 -4.95
CA MET A 241 -18.44 9.93 -3.90
C MET A 241 -19.70 10.55 -3.28
N PRO A 242 -20.92 10.06 -3.62
CA PRO A 242 -22.16 10.73 -3.23
C PRO A 242 -22.43 10.72 -1.72
N LEU A 243 -21.85 9.73 -1.01
CA LEU A 243 -21.98 9.53 0.42
C LEU A 243 -20.73 8.85 1.00
N ILE A 244 -20.14 9.47 2.01
CA ILE A 244 -19.06 8.90 2.83
C ILE A 244 -19.70 8.15 3.99
N ARG A 245 -19.50 6.82 4.02
CA ARG A 245 -20.21 5.93 4.94
C ARG A 245 -19.37 5.61 6.18
N PRO A 246 -19.88 5.83 7.41
CA PRO A 246 -19.14 5.54 8.63
C PRO A 246 -18.69 4.08 8.79
N ASP A 247 -19.44 3.12 8.27
CA ASP A 247 -19.09 1.70 8.35
C ASP A 247 -17.98 1.27 7.38
N GLN A 248 -17.53 2.17 6.50
CA GLN A 248 -16.42 1.96 5.57
C GLN A 248 -15.19 2.80 5.95
N GLU A 249 -15.13 3.36 7.16
CA GLU A 249 -14.05 4.27 7.61
C GLU A 249 -12.64 3.72 7.35
N GLN A 250 -12.43 2.41 7.55
CA GLN A 250 -11.13 1.75 7.33
C GLN A 250 -10.66 1.72 5.87
N PHE A 251 -11.54 1.99 4.91
CA PHE A 251 -11.24 1.97 3.47
C PHE A 251 -11.16 3.36 2.85
N LEU A 252 -11.43 4.42 3.61
CA LEU A 252 -11.55 5.78 3.06
C LEU A 252 -10.31 6.26 2.32
N GLU A 253 -9.11 5.96 2.83
CA GLU A 253 -7.87 6.35 2.15
C GLU A 253 -7.84 5.77 0.74
N TYR A 254 -8.19 4.48 0.58
CA TYR A 254 -8.27 3.83 -0.71
C TYR A 254 -9.36 4.45 -1.59
N GLU A 255 -10.57 4.63 -1.06
CA GLU A 255 -11.68 5.18 -1.85
C GLU A 255 -11.40 6.63 -2.32
N PHE A 256 -10.75 7.45 -1.49
CA PHE A 256 -10.34 8.80 -1.87
C PHE A 256 -9.24 8.77 -2.94
N MET A 257 -8.28 7.84 -2.85
CA MET A 257 -7.25 7.68 -3.87
C MET A 257 -7.80 7.15 -5.18
N GLN A 258 -8.78 6.28 -5.16
CA GLN A 258 -9.50 5.86 -6.35
C GLN A 258 -10.19 7.05 -7.03
N LEU A 259 -10.87 7.90 -6.25
CA LEU A 259 -11.51 9.13 -6.75
C LEU A 259 -10.50 10.06 -7.44
N VAL A 260 -9.37 10.33 -6.76
CA VAL A 260 -8.28 11.18 -7.30
C VAL A 260 -7.66 10.56 -8.55
N THR A 261 -7.41 9.26 -8.55
CA THR A 261 -6.74 8.55 -9.65
C THR A 261 -7.57 8.59 -10.94
N ARG A 262 -8.89 8.48 -10.85
CA ARG A 262 -9.79 8.58 -12.01
C ARG A 262 -9.86 9.97 -12.61
N VAL A 263 -9.82 11.00 -11.77
CA VAL A 263 -9.74 12.39 -12.27
C VAL A 263 -8.38 12.64 -12.91
N ALA A 264 -7.30 12.13 -12.32
CA ALA A 264 -5.95 12.26 -12.85
C ALA A 264 -5.71 11.46 -14.15
N ASN A 265 -6.43 10.35 -14.34
CA ASN A 265 -6.30 9.46 -15.49
C ASN A 265 -7.70 9.18 -16.08
N PRO A 266 -8.27 10.14 -16.84
CA PRO A 266 -9.61 9.97 -17.41
C PRO A 266 -9.67 8.86 -18.47
N ASP A 267 -8.56 8.65 -19.18
CA ASP A 267 -8.38 7.51 -20.07
C ASP A 267 -7.78 6.36 -19.25
N LEU A 268 -8.62 5.40 -18.87
CA LEU A 268 -8.19 4.24 -18.11
C LEU A 268 -7.20 3.41 -18.94
N LYS A 269 -6.13 2.97 -18.28
CA LYS A 269 -5.23 1.97 -18.87
C LYS A 269 -6.00 0.71 -19.23
N VAL A 270 -5.67 0.12 -20.37
CA VAL A 270 -6.32 -1.09 -20.87
C VAL A 270 -5.60 -2.32 -20.34
N VAL A 271 -6.32 -3.16 -19.61
CA VAL A 271 -5.87 -4.49 -19.19
C VAL A 271 -6.48 -5.53 -20.12
N GLY A 272 -5.64 -6.14 -20.95
CA GLY A 272 -6.00 -7.28 -21.78
C GLY A 272 -5.95 -8.57 -20.96
N LEU A 273 -7.08 -9.24 -20.78
CA LEU A 273 -7.19 -10.47 -20.01
C LEU A 273 -7.24 -11.69 -20.95
N LEU A 274 -6.17 -12.49 -20.95
CA LEU A 274 -6.11 -13.79 -21.62
C LEU A 274 -6.23 -14.89 -20.56
N THR A 275 -7.30 -15.68 -20.62
CA THR A 275 -7.58 -16.71 -19.62
C THR A 275 -8.50 -17.80 -20.17
N THR A 276 -8.23 -19.05 -19.79
CA THR A 276 -9.12 -20.20 -20.04
C THR A 276 -10.13 -20.42 -18.91
N LEU A 277 -10.06 -19.61 -17.85
CA LEU A 277 -10.96 -19.65 -16.70
C LEU A 277 -12.13 -18.66 -16.88
N ASP A 278 -13.25 -18.94 -16.21
CA ASP A 278 -14.41 -18.04 -16.15
C ASP A 278 -14.25 -16.92 -15.10
N ILE A 279 -13.05 -16.35 -14.95
CA ILE A 279 -12.79 -15.31 -13.93
C ILE A 279 -13.53 -14.02 -14.22
N ASP A 280 -13.80 -13.75 -15.50
CA ASP A 280 -14.54 -12.58 -15.95
C ASP A 280 -16.06 -12.82 -16.02
N GLY A 281 -16.51 -13.94 -15.47
CA GLY A 281 -17.88 -14.41 -15.63
C GLY A 281 -18.11 -14.94 -17.04
N GLY A 282 -19.38 -15.15 -17.37
CA GLY A 282 -19.78 -15.83 -18.59
C GLY A 282 -21.25 -16.19 -18.60
N PHE A 283 -21.59 -17.21 -19.38
CA PHE A 283 -22.94 -17.69 -19.52
C PHE A 283 -22.95 -19.21 -19.43
N ASP A 284 -23.74 -19.75 -18.51
CA ASP A 284 -23.95 -21.18 -18.40
C ASP A 284 -25.14 -21.60 -19.30
N PRO A 285 -24.89 -22.30 -20.42
CA PRO A 285 -25.93 -22.72 -21.35
C PRO A 285 -26.86 -23.80 -20.78
N MET A 286 -26.45 -24.52 -19.72
CA MET A 286 -27.27 -25.54 -19.09
C MET A 286 -28.36 -24.93 -18.19
N THR A 287 -28.01 -23.87 -17.46
CA THR A 287 -28.96 -23.15 -16.59
C THR A 287 -29.61 -21.96 -17.28
N GLY A 288 -29.04 -21.50 -18.41
CA GLY A 288 -29.48 -20.31 -19.12
C GLY A 288 -29.22 -19.02 -18.34
N GLN A 289 -28.28 -19.05 -17.39
CA GLN A 289 -27.98 -17.95 -16.49
C GLN A 289 -26.57 -17.42 -16.72
N ALA A 290 -26.37 -16.12 -16.45
CA ALA A 290 -25.03 -15.55 -16.40
C ALA A 290 -24.28 -16.11 -15.18
N THR A 291 -23.00 -16.42 -15.37
CA THR A 291 -22.11 -16.80 -14.26
C THR A 291 -21.51 -15.54 -13.65
N GLN A 292 -21.35 -15.56 -12.33
CA GLN A 292 -20.80 -14.43 -11.59
C GLN A 292 -19.29 -14.34 -11.83
N GLN A 293 -18.81 -13.17 -12.21
CA GLN A 293 -17.37 -12.89 -12.28
C GLN A 293 -16.71 -12.92 -10.90
N TRP A 294 -15.40 -13.10 -10.86
CA TRP A 294 -14.65 -13.11 -9.61
C TRP A 294 -14.46 -11.69 -9.08
N MET A 295 -14.41 -11.54 -7.76
CA MET A 295 -14.28 -10.23 -7.11
C MET A 295 -13.04 -9.44 -7.58
N ILE A 296 -11.97 -10.13 -7.98
CA ILE A 296 -10.75 -9.47 -8.50
C ILE A 296 -11.03 -8.66 -9.78
N THR A 297 -11.92 -9.14 -10.66
CA THR A 297 -12.24 -8.41 -11.89
C THR A 297 -13.09 -7.17 -11.60
N ASP A 298 -13.94 -7.22 -10.56
CA ASP A 298 -14.64 -6.03 -10.06
C ASP A 298 -13.67 -4.95 -9.57
N TYR A 299 -12.58 -5.34 -8.87
CA TYR A 299 -11.56 -4.39 -8.42
C TYR A 299 -10.71 -3.84 -9.55
N ILE A 300 -10.35 -4.66 -10.54
CA ILE A 300 -9.57 -4.17 -11.70
C ILE A 300 -10.38 -3.14 -12.48
N ARG A 301 -11.66 -3.41 -12.77
CA ARG A 301 -12.56 -2.51 -13.51
C ARG A 301 -12.81 -1.16 -12.83
N GLN A 302 -12.49 -1.03 -11.54
CA GLN A 302 -12.63 0.25 -10.85
C GLN A 302 -11.64 1.31 -11.32
N LEU A 303 -10.48 0.89 -11.84
CA LEU A 303 -9.34 1.74 -12.19
C LEU A 303 -8.75 1.45 -13.58
N TYR A 304 -9.23 0.42 -14.27
CA TYR A 304 -8.71 -0.03 -15.55
C TYR A 304 -9.86 -0.43 -16.49
N ASP A 305 -9.64 -0.31 -17.80
CA ASP A 305 -10.51 -0.89 -18.82
C ASP A 305 -10.11 -2.35 -19.05
N LEU A 306 -10.88 -3.29 -18.48
CA LEU A 306 -10.61 -4.72 -18.58
C LEU A 306 -11.27 -5.30 -19.84
N ARG A 307 -10.45 -5.74 -20.81
CA ARG A 307 -10.90 -6.33 -22.07
C ARG A 307 -10.47 -7.78 -22.17
N ARG A 308 -11.39 -8.68 -22.51
CA ARG A 308 -11.06 -10.08 -22.75
C ARG A 308 -10.32 -10.25 -24.08
N ILE A 309 -9.24 -11.01 -24.06
CA ILE A 309 -8.47 -11.42 -25.24
C ILE A 309 -8.74 -12.90 -25.49
N GLU A 310 -9.12 -13.25 -26.70
CA GLU A 310 -9.37 -14.63 -27.11
C GLU A 310 -8.06 -15.43 -27.13
N THR A 311 -8.14 -16.72 -26.78
CA THR A 311 -6.95 -17.59 -26.66
C THR A 311 -6.35 -18.00 -28.00
N ASP A 312 -7.10 -17.83 -29.10
CA ASP A 312 -6.68 -18.06 -30.48
C ASP A 312 -6.31 -16.76 -31.22
N THR A 313 -6.14 -15.64 -30.50
CA THR A 313 -5.76 -14.37 -31.13
C THR A 313 -4.39 -14.45 -31.83
N GLU A 314 -4.27 -13.78 -32.98
CA GLU A 314 -3.00 -13.62 -33.67
C GLU A 314 -2.32 -12.27 -33.39
N ILE A 315 -3.05 -11.31 -32.80
CA ILE A 315 -2.58 -9.95 -32.55
C ILE A 315 -3.14 -9.47 -31.22
N ILE A 316 -2.28 -8.86 -30.40
CA ILE A 316 -2.71 -8.08 -29.24
C ILE A 316 -2.66 -6.61 -29.64
N GLU A 317 -3.80 -5.94 -29.58
CA GLU A 317 -3.97 -4.56 -30.03
C GLU A 317 -2.97 -3.61 -29.36
N GLU A 318 -2.51 -2.59 -30.08
CA GLU A 318 -1.47 -1.65 -29.60
C GLU A 318 -1.93 -0.80 -28.41
N ASP A 319 -3.25 -0.64 -28.22
CA ASP A 319 -3.84 0.09 -27.11
C ASP A 319 -3.99 -0.76 -25.84
N VAL A 320 -3.61 -2.05 -25.86
CA VAL A 320 -3.48 -2.87 -24.64
C VAL A 320 -2.18 -2.50 -23.93
N ASP A 321 -2.29 -1.81 -22.79
CA ASP A 321 -1.17 -1.36 -21.97
C ASP A 321 -0.58 -2.50 -21.12
N ILE A 322 -1.46 -3.30 -20.53
CA ILE A 322 -1.11 -4.38 -19.58
C ILE A 322 -1.75 -5.67 -20.07
N LEU A 323 -0.94 -6.70 -20.29
CA LEU A 323 -1.42 -8.04 -20.60
C LEU A 323 -1.46 -8.90 -19.32
N MET A 324 -2.65 -9.30 -18.90
CA MET A 324 -2.87 -10.21 -17.78
C MET A 324 -3.18 -11.61 -18.32
N ILE A 325 -2.24 -12.53 -18.15
CA ILE A 325 -2.34 -13.92 -18.58
C ILE A 325 -2.63 -14.79 -17.35
N VAL A 326 -3.81 -15.39 -17.28
CA VAL A 326 -4.25 -16.22 -16.15
C VAL A 326 -4.56 -17.63 -16.62
N HIS A 327 -3.79 -18.59 -16.14
CA HIS A 327 -3.90 -20.00 -16.49
C HIS A 327 -3.90 -20.25 -18.02
N PRO A 328 -2.84 -19.85 -18.75
CA PRO A 328 -2.76 -20.09 -20.19
C PRO A 328 -2.58 -21.59 -20.45
N GLU A 329 -3.37 -22.15 -21.35
CA GLU A 329 -3.29 -23.58 -21.69
C GLU A 329 -3.47 -23.79 -23.19
N GLY A 330 -2.61 -24.62 -23.77
CA GLY A 330 -2.76 -25.07 -25.16
C GLY A 330 -2.76 -23.95 -26.20
N LEU A 331 -2.10 -22.83 -25.92
CA LEU A 331 -2.05 -21.67 -26.82
C LEU A 331 -1.32 -22.02 -28.12
N SER A 332 -1.81 -21.48 -29.23
CA SER A 332 -1.18 -21.66 -30.56
C SER A 332 0.15 -20.92 -30.65
N GLU A 333 1.01 -21.31 -31.60
CA GLU A 333 2.25 -20.56 -31.88
C GLU A 333 1.96 -19.11 -32.27
N GLN A 334 0.82 -18.85 -32.94
CA GLN A 334 0.39 -17.50 -33.32
C GLN A 334 0.06 -16.67 -32.07
N THR A 335 -0.67 -17.24 -31.11
CA THR A 335 -0.97 -16.58 -29.84
C THR A 335 0.30 -16.33 -29.03
N LEU A 336 1.19 -17.32 -28.93
CA LEU A 336 2.48 -17.17 -28.24
C LEU A 336 3.33 -16.07 -28.89
N TYR A 337 3.35 -15.99 -30.22
CA TYR A 337 3.98 -14.89 -30.95
C TYR A 337 3.35 -13.54 -30.62
N ALA A 338 2.02 -13.44 -30.59
CA ALA A 338 1.32 -12.19 -30.25
C ALA A 338 1.67 -11.71 -28.84
N ILE A 339 1.74 -12.64 -27.87
CA ILE A 339 2.21 -12.38 -26.50
C ILE A 339 3.66 -11.89 -26.51
N ASP A 340 4.56 -12.60 -27.19
CA ASP A 340 5.97 -12.19 -27.32
C ASP A 340 6.09 -10.76 -27.87
N GLN A 341 5.35 -10.44 -28.94
CA GLN A 341 5.40 -9.10 -29.55
C GLN A 341 4.88 -8.01 -28.60
N HIS A 342 3.87 -8.29 -27.77
CA HIS A 342 3.42 -7.37 -26.74
C HIS A 342 4.52 -7.06 -25.71
N VAL A 343 5.25 -8.08 -25.24
CA VAL A 343 6.37 -7.87 -24.30
C VAL A 343 7.54 -7.18 -24.99
N MET A 344 7.87 -7.57 -26.23
CA MET A 344 8.98 -7.00 -27.01
C MET A 344 8.80 -5.51 -27.33
N ARG A 345 7.56 -5.03 -27.50
CA ARG A 345 7.28 -3.58 -27.65
C ARG A 345 7.26 -2.81 -26.33
N GLY A 346 7.52 -3.47 -25.20
CA GLY A 346 7.61 -2.86 -23.87
C GLY A 346 6.30 -2.88 -23.07
N GLY A 347 5.32 -3.69 -23.48
CA GLY A 347 4.07 -3.87 -22.72
C GLY A 347 4.31 -4.53 -21.36
N GLU A 348 3.54 -4.12 -20.35
CA GLU A 348 3.59 -4.71 -19.02
C GLU A 348 2.81 -6.03 -19.02
N THR A 349 3.33 -7.08 -18.37
CA THR A 349 2.67 -8.40 -18.38
C THR A 349 2.63 -9.02 -17.00
N PHE A 350 1.45 -9.47 -16.59
CA PHE A 350 1.23 -10.30 -15.42
C PHE A 350 0.94 -11.72 -15.87
N VAL A 351 1.66 -12.69 -15.30
CA VAL A 351 1.51 -14.10 -15.68
C VAL A 351 1.23 -14.93 -14.42
N PHE A 352 0.09 -15.61 -14.41
CA PHE A 352 -0.33 -16.51 -13.35
C PHE A 352 -0.35 -17.94 -13.90
N LEU A 353 0.59 -18.76 -13.41
CA LEU A 353 0.81 -20.13 -13.86
C LEU A 353 0.53 -21.10 -12.72
N ASP A 354 -0.39 -22.02 -12.95
CA ASP A 354 -0.75 -23.06 -12.00
C ASP A 354 -0.36 -24.44 -12.54
N PRO A 355 0.45 -25.21 -11.80
CA PRO A 355 0.69 -26.62 -12.10
C PRO A 355 -0.59 -27.45 -12.00
N THR A 356 -1.56 -26.98 -11.19
CA THR A 356 -2.88 -27.58 -11.01
C THR A 356 -3.92 -26.49 -10.75
N ALA A 357 -4.94 -26.37 -11.59
CA ALA A 357 -6.05 -25.45 -11.35
C ALA A 357 -7.17 -26.12 -10.52
N ASP A 358 -7.09 -25.95 -9.19
CA ASP A 358 -8.10 -26.47 -8.25
C ASP A 358 -9.53 -25.96 -8.56
N SER A 359 -9.65 -24.76 -9.13
CA SER A 359 -10.93 -24.12 -9.50
C SER A 359 -11.70 -24.86 -10.59
N MET A 360 -11.02 -25.68 -11.41
CA MET A 360 -11.61 -26.42 -12.51
C MET A 360 -11.93 -27.88 -12.16
N VAL A 361 -11.64 -28.31 -10.93
CA VAL A 361 -11.97 -29.66 -10.47
C VAL A 361 -13.49 -29.78 -10.32
N SER A 362 -14.11 -30.49 -11.26
CA SER A 362 -15.55 -30.72 -11.27
C SER A 362 -15.89 -32.07 -10.64
N ARG A 363 -17.07 -32.18 -10.03
CA ARG A 363 -17.56 -33.42 -9.44
C ARG A 363 -18.57 -34.07 -10.38
N SER A 364 -18.28 -35.27 -10.87
CA SER A 364 -19.22 -36.05 -11.67
C SER A 364 -20.50 -36.39 -10.90
N GLU A 365 -21.59 -36.70 -11.61
CA GLU A 365 -22.88 -37.11 -11.01
C GLU A 365 -22.77 -38.34 -10.09
N ARG A 366 -21.72 -39.16 -10.25
CA ARG A 366 -21.43 -40.33 -9.39
C ARG A 366 -20.55 -39.99 -8.19
N GLY A 367 -20.21 -38.72 -7.98
CA GLY A 367 -19.37 -38.25 -6.87
C GLY A 367 -17.87 -38.37 -7.08
N SER A 368 -17.41 -38.90 -8.23
CA SER A 368 -15.97 -38.91 -8.58
C SER A 368 -15.52 -37.51 -9.00
N MET A 369 -14.37 -37.06 -8.52
CA MET A 369 -13.72 -35.86 -9.05
C MET A 369 -13.24 -36.14 -10.48
N ILE A 370 -13.44 -35.21 -11.38
CA ILE A 370 -12.87 -35.20 -12.72
C ILE A 370 -11.71 -34.19 -12.62
N PRO A 371 -10.46 -34.66 -12.63
CA PRO A 371 -9.30 -33.77 -12.69
C PRO A 371 -9.43 -32.88 -13.92
N ALA A 372 -9.13 -31.60 -13.78
CA ALA A 372 -9.14 -30.70 -14.92
C ALA A 372 -8.10 -31.13 -15.97
N GLY A 373 -6.99 -31.76 -15.56
CA GLY A 373 -5.92 -32.16 -16.49
C GLY A 373 -5.26 -30.97 -17.19
N MET A 374 -5.42 -29.77 -16.62
CA MET A 374 -5.10 -28.50 -17.26
C MET A 374 -4.00 -27.83 -16.44
N ARG A 375 -2.82 -27.73 -17.05
CA ARG A 375 -1.62 -27.12 -16.47
C ARG A 375 -1.35 -25.86 -17.24
N SER A 376 -1.04 -24.80 -16.52
CA SER A 376 -0.60 -23.59 -17.21
C SER A 376 0.73 -23.83 -17.89
N ASP A 377 0.87 -23.39 -19.13
CA ASP A 377 2.14 -23.40 -19.83
C ASP A 377 2.26 -22.22 -20.81
N LEU A 378 3.50 -21.77 -21.00
CA LEU A 378 3.90 -20.74 -21.96
C LEU A 378 5.24 -21.16 -22.58
N PRO A 379 5.24 -22.24 -23.37
CA PRO A 379 6.47 -22.85 -23.86
C PRO A 379 7.27 -21.87 -24.73
N GLY A 380 8.59 -21.85 -24.57
CA GLY A 380 9.48 -20.93 -25.28
C GLY A 380 9.53 -19.51 -24.69
N LEU A 381 8.37 -18.96 -24.29
CA LEU A 381 8.27 -17.59 -23.81
C LEU A 381 9.00 -17.37 -22.48
N LEU A 382 8.72 -18.19 -21.47
CA LEU A 382 9.33 -18.02 -20.15
C LEU A 382 10.86 -18.16 -20.22
N GLU A 383 11.34 -19.10 -21.01
CA GLU A 383 12.77 -19.36 -21.21
C GLU A 383 13.46 -18.18 -21.91
N ALA A 384 12.80 -17.58 -22.91
CA ALA A 384 13.27 -16.36 -23.59
C ALA A 384 13.29 -15.15 -22.66
N TRP A 385 12.36 -15.09 -21.70
CA TRP A 385 12.33 -14.07 -20.65
C TRP A 385 13.30 -14.35 -19.49
N GLY A 386 13.98 -15.50 -19.51
CA GLY A 386 14.99 -15.88 -18.51
C GLY A 386 14.40 -16.48 -17.24
N VAL A 387 13.24 -17.12 -17.33
CA VAL A 387 12.54 -17.77 -16.21
C VAL A 387 12.35 -19.25 -16.51
N ASP A 388 12.75 -20.10 -15.57
CA ASP A 388 12.44 -21.52 -15.59
C ASP A 388 11.20 -21.77 -14.71
N TYR A 389 10.27 -22.58 -15.23
CA TYR A 389 9.04 -23.00 -14.56
C TYR A 389 8.77 -24.47 -14.87
N ALA A 390 8.52 -25.28 -13.85
CA ALA A 390 8.19 -26.69 -14.00
C ALA A 390 6.67 -26.91 -13.84
N SER A 391 5.95 -26.94 -14.96
CA SER A 391 4.49 -27.09 -14.99
C SER A 391 3.98 -28.40 -14.38
N ASP A 392 4.84 -29.42 -14.23
CA ASP A 392 4.51 -30.70 -13.61
C ASP A 392 4.79 -30.77 -12.11
N LYS A 393 5.29 -29.68 -11.50
CA LYS A 393 5.67 -29.65 -10.10
C LYS A 393 4.84 -28.67 -9.29
N VAL A 394 4.34 -29.16 -8.15
CA VAL A 394 3.78 -28.33 -7.10
C VAL A 394 4.78 -28.16 -5.98
N LEU A 395 4.93 -26.94 -5.51
CA LEU A 395 5.69 -26.61 -4.32
C LEU A 395 4.94 -27.06 -3.07
N THR A 396 5.64 -27.79 -2.22
CA THR A 396 5.19 -28.15 -0.88
C THR A 396 6.13 -27.56 0.16
N ASP A 397 5.57 -27.09 1.27
CA ASP A 397 6.33 -26.47 2.37
C ASP A 397 5.76 -26.93 3.72
N ASN A 398 6.61 -27.54 4.53
CA ASN A 398 6.21 -28.05 5.84
C ASN A 398 6.15 -26.95 6.92
N THR A 399 7.00 -25.92 6.81
CA THR A 399 7.02 -24.80 7.78
C THR A 399 5.83 -23.87 7.59
N LEU A 400 5.47 -23.60 6.33
CA LEU A 400 4.38 -22.71 5.95
C LEU A 400 3.05 -23.44 5.69
N ALA A 401 2.98 -24.75 5.98
CA ALA A 401 1.77 -25.55 5.77
C ALA A 401 0.56 -24.99 6.52
N LEU A 402 -0.53 -24.73 5.79
CA LEU A 402 -1.80 -24.37 6.38
C LEU A 402 -2.44 -25.58 7.07
N ARG A 403 -3.25 -25.30 8.09
CA ARG A 403 -4.07 -26.32 8.75
C ARG A 403 -5.48 -26.28 8.19
N VAL A 404 -5.89 -27.36 7.54
CA VAL A 404 -7.19 -27.47 6.88
C VAL A 404 -8.07 -28.53 7.51
N GLN A 405 -9.38 -28.34 7.38
CA GLN A 405 -10.39 -29.23 7.91
C GLN A 405 -11.10 -29.92 6.72
N MET A 406 -10.83 -31.21 6.52
CA MET A 406 -11.32 -31.98 5.36
C MET A 406 -12.82 -32.38 5.45
N GLY A 407 -13.51 -31.98 6.52
CA GLY A 407 -14.92 -32.29 6.72
C GLY A 407 -15.47 -31.72 8.03
N GLN A 408 -16.78 -31.50 8.08
CA GLN A 408 -17.43 -30.85 9.22
C GLN A 408 -17.16 -31.60 10.53
N GLY A 409 -16.46 -30.95 11.47
CA GLY A 409 -16.11 -31.52 12.78
C GLY A 409 -14.85 -32.40 12.81
N SER A 410 -14.13 -32.57 11.69
CA SER A 410 -12.82 -33.24 11.68
C SER A 410 -11.76 -32.38 12.36
N ARG A 411 -10.67 -32.97 12.85
CA ARG A 411 -9.56 -32.17 13.42
C ARG A 411 -8.77 -31.52 12.28
N PRO A 412 -8.37 -30.24 12.41
CA PRO A 412 -7.49 -29.62 11.43
C PRO A 412 -6.17 -30.40 11.30
N VAL A 413 -5.79 -30.71 10.08
CA VAL A 413 -4.53 -31.37 9.72
C VAL A 413 -3.68 -30.42 8.87
N ALA A 414 -2.35 -30.51 8.98
CA ALA A 414 -1.46 -29.72 8.14
C ALA A 414 -1.53 -30.22 6.70
N HIS A 415 -1.49 -29.31 5.74
CA HIS A 415 -1.49 -29.61 4.31
C HIS A 415 -0.30 -28.92 3.64
N ILE A 416 0.75 -29.66 3.32
CA ILE A 416 2.01 -29.09 2.83
C ILE A 416 1.91 -28.48 1.43
N GLY A 417 0.91 -28.87 0.63
CA GLY A 417 0.61 -28.21 -0.66
C GLY A 417 -0.25 -26.94 -0.54
N MET A 418 -0.64 -26.54 0.69
CA MET A 418 -1.37 -25.30 0.94
C MET A 418 -0.51 -24.41 1.82
N ILE A 419 -0.03 -23.31 1.25
CA ILE A 419 1.02 -22.46 1.82
C ILE A 419 0.42 -21.19 2.39
N GLY A 420 0.67 -20.94 3.68
CA GLY A 420 0.41 -19.67 4.35
C GLY A 420 1.67 -18.82 4.35
N ALA A 421 1.89 -18.07 3.27
CA ALA A 421 3.04 -17.18 3.12
C ALA A 421 2.88 -15.95 4.03
N ASN A 422 3.50 -16.01 5.21
CA ASN A 422 3.56 -14.91 6.17
C ASN A 422 4.71 -13.93 5.87
N ARG A 423 4.90 -12.89 6.68
CA ARG A 423 5.99 -11.89 6.50
C ARG A 423 7.40 -12.48 6.28
N THR A 424 7.71 -13.69 6.73
CA THR A 424 9.03 -14.34 6.48
C THR A 424 9.21 -14.90 5.07
N ALA A 425 8.10 -15.08 4.34
CA ALA A 425 8.04 -15.51 2.95
C ALA A 425 7.96 -14.35 1.97
N LEU A 426 7.59 -13.15 2.45
CA LEU A 426 7.34 -11.97 1.62
C LEU A 426 8.55 -11.04 1.60
N ALA A 427 8.79 -10.38 0.46
CA ALA A 427 9.85 -9.38 0.36
C ALA A 427 9.52 -8.16 1.24
N GLY A 428 10.28 -7.95 2.32
CA GLY A 428 10.02 -6.89 3.30
C GLY A 428 10.25 -5.46 2.80
N ASP A 429 11.12 -5.31 1.81
CA ASP A 429 11.51 -3.99 1.26
C ASP A 429 10.72 -3.61 0.00
N ASP A 430 9.90 -4.51 -0.55
CA ASP A 430 9.14 -4.25 -1.77
C ASP A 430 7.80 -3.58 -1.45
N ILE A 431 7.45 -2.54 -2.22
CA ILE A 431 6.25 -1.72 -1.98
C ILE A 431 4.95 -2.53 -2.07
N ILE A 432 4.92 -3.60 -2.87
CA ILE A 432 3.74 -4.46 -3.07
C ILE A 432 3.55 -5.38 -1.87
N THR A 433 4.62 -5.99 -1.37
CA THR A 433 4.54 -7.05 -0.36
C THR A 433 4.75 -6.58 1.07
N ARG A 434 5.38 -5.42 1.31
CA ARG A 434 5.72 -4.96 2.67
C ARG A 434 4.52 -4.76 3.61
N ARG A 435 3.32 -4.53 3.06
CA ARG A 435 2.06 -4.34 3.82
C ARG A 435 1.22 -5.60 3.92
N LEU A 436 1.63 -6.67 3.24
CA LEU A 436 0.92 -7.94 3.31
C LEU A 436 1.39 -8.70 4.56
N GLU A 437 0.43 -9.18 5.33
CA GLU A 437 0.74 -9.98 6.53
C GLU A 437 0.82 -11.47 6.21
N ASN A 438 -0.18 -11.97 5.48
CA ASN A 438 -0.34 -13.37 5.13
C ASN A 438 -1.02 -13.49 3.77
N LEU A 439 -0.54 -14.43 2.96
CA LEU A 439 -1.16 -14.89 1.71
C LEU A 439 -1.38 -16.40 1.79
N ASN A 440 -2.59 -16.84 1.46
CA ASN A 440 -2.91 -18.26 1.38
C ASN A 440 -2.89 -18.69 -0.07
N LEU A 441 -2.11 -19.72 -0.36
CA LEU A 441 -1.83 -20.22 -1.69
C LEU A 441 -2.08 -21.73 -1.70
N SER A 442 -2.70 -22.24 -2.75
CA SER A 442 -2.96 -23.67 -2.94
C SER A 442 -2.26 -24.14 -4.18
N SER A 443 -1.58 -25.28 -4.08
CA SER A 443 -1.03 -26.03 -5.21
C SER A 443 -0.14 -25.21 -6.17
N VAL A 444 0.58 -24.23 -5.62
CA VAL A 444 1.42 -23.30 -6.40
C VAL A 444 2.67 -23.98 -6.95
N GLY A 445 3.14 -23.50 -8.10
CA GLY A 445 4.44 -23.90 -8.66
C GLY A 445 5.62 -23.15 -8.05
N ALA A 446 6.77 -23.31 -8.69
CA ALA A 446 7.97 -22.54 -8.38
C ALA A 446 8.62 -21.99 -9.66
N LEU A 447 9.16 -20.78 -9.55
CA LEU A 447 9.91 -20.07 -10.56
C LEU A 447 11.39 -20.04 -10.17
N ALA A 448 12.26 -20.11 -11.17
CA ALA A 448 13.70 -19.92 -10.99
C ALA A 448 14.26 -18.99 -12.08
N PRO A 449 15.27 -18.17 -11.77
CA PRO A 449 16.00 -17.45 -12.80
C PRO A 449 16.80 -18.44 -13.65
N ARG A 450 16.81 -18.23 -14.96
CA ARG A 450 17.59 -19.04 -15.90
C ARG A 450 19.04 -18.57 -15.96
N ASP A 451 19.98 -19.52 -15.92
CA ASP A 451 21.40 -19.23 -16.03
C ASP A 451 21.74 -18.51 -17.35
N GLY A 452 22.47 -17.39 -17.25
CA GLY A 452 22.88 -16.59 -18.41
C GLY A 452 21.81 -15.64 -18.96
N ALA A 453 20.65 -15.52 -18.30
CA ALA A 453 19.64 -14.52 -18.65
C ALA A 453 20.17 -13.09 -18.46
N THR A 454 19.75 -12.19 -19.36
CA THR A 454 20.05 -10.74 -19.29
C THR A 454 19.05 -9.98 -18.42
N THR A 455 17.97 -10.64 -18.00
CA THR A 455 16.94 -10.10 -17.13
C THR A 455 17.33 -10.14 -15.67
N ARG A 456 16.82 -9.19 -14.90
CA ARG A 456 16.88 -9.13 -13.45
C ARG A 456 15.68 -9.86 -12.88
N PHE A 457 15.93 -10.85 -12.05
CA PHE A 457 14.92 -11.63 -11.33
C PHE A 457 14.85 -11.19 -9.86
N GLU A 458 13.71 -10.67 -9.42
CA GLU A 458 13.44 -10.20 -8.07
C GLU A 458 12.38 -11.10 -7.40
N PRO A 459 12.75 -11.99 -6.47
CA PRO A 459 11.77 -12.76 -5.71
C PRO A 459 10.87 -11.84 -4.85
N LEU A 460 9.55 -12.02 -4.94
CA LEU A 460 8.56 -11.30 -4.13
C LEU A 460 7.96 -12.19 -3.04
N ILE A 461 7.75 -13.47 -3.35
CA ILE A 461 7.24 -14.48 -2.43
C ILE A 461 8.14 -15.71 -2.54
N GLN A 462 8.64 -16.22 -1.42
CA GLN A 462 9.52 -17.39 -1.36
C GLN A 462 9.06 -18.38 -0.30
N SER A 463 9.31 -19.67 -0.55
CA SER A 463 9.13 -20.71 0.45
C SER A 463 10.10 -20.57 1.63
N SER A 464 9.86 -21.36 2.67
CA SER A 464 10.88 -21.71 3.65
C SER A 464 11.94 -22.62 3.03
N SER A 465 13.02 -22.87 3.77
CA SER A 465 14.01 -23.90 3.38
C SER A 465 13.48 -25.32 3.58
N ASP A 466 12.40 -25.51 4.33
CA ASP A 466 11.78 -26.81 4.56
C ASP A 466 10.69 -27.09 3.52
N ALA A 467 11.12 -27.16 2.26
CA ALA A 467 10.27 -27.23 1.10
C ALA A 467 10.75 -28.28 0.09
N MET A 468 9.84 -28.73 -0.78
CA MET A 468 10.09 -29.74 -1.82
C MET A 468 9.16 -29.51 -3.01
N LEU A 469 9.67 -29.71 -4.23
CA LEU A 469 8.86 -29.82 -5.44
C LEU A 469 8.35 -31.26 -5.62
N MET A 470 7.04 -31.45 -5.54
CA MET A 470 6.35 -32.72 -5.73
C MET A 470 5.70 -32.80 -7.10
N ASN A 471 5.48 -34.01 -7.63
CA ASN A 471 4.69 -34.17 -8.85
C ASN A 471 3.24 -33.71 -8.61
N ALA A 472 2.75 -32.83 -9.49
CA ALA A 472 1.37 -32.31 -9.44
C ALA A 472 0.32 -33.42 -9.35
N SER A 473 0.50 -34.51 -10.09
CA SER A 473 -0.42 -35.66 -10.10
C SER A 473 -0.58 -36.33 -8.73
N LEU A 474 0.43 -36.25 -7.85
CA LEU A 474 0.32 -36.79 -6.50
C LEU A 474 -0.68 -35.99 -5.68
N LEU A 475 -0.76 -34.67 -5.86
CA LEU A 475 -1.66 -33.81 -5.09
C LEU A 475 -3.11 -33.86 -5.62
N GLU A 476 -3.29 -34.00 -6.94
CA GLU A 476 -4.62 -34.12 -7.56
C GLU A 476 -5.41 -35.35 -7.06
N ASP A 477 -4.69 -36.45 -6.76
CA ASP A 477 -5.28 -37.73 -6.37
C ASP A 477 -5.44 -37.91 -4.84
N VAL A 478 -4.96 -36.95 -4.04
CA VAL A 478 -4.87 -37.11 -2.58
C VAL A 478 -6.17 -36.66 -1.88
N LEU A 479 -6.90 -37.64 -1.37
CA LEU A 479 -8.06 -37.43 -0.49
C LEU A 479 -7.66 -37.21 0.99
N ASP A 480 -6.49 -37.71 1.41
CA ASP A 480 -5.93 -37.55 2.76
C ASP A 480 -4.54 -36.87 2.70
N PRO A 481 -4.42 -35.59 3.10
CA PRO A 481 -3.18 -34.83 3.05
C PRO A 481 -2.03 -35.45 3.84
N SER A 482 -2.31 -36.36 4.76
CA SER A 482 -1.28 -37.06 5.56
C SER A 482 -0.31 -37.84 4.68
N VAL A 483 -0.77 -38.36 3.53
CA VAL A 483 0.07 -39.12 2.58
C VAL A 483 1.17 -38.25 1.98
N LEU A 484 0.95 -36.94 1.84
CA LEU A 484 1.95 -36.02 1.30
C LEU A 484 3.19 -35.96 2.20
N PHE A 485 3.04 -36.16 3.52
CA PHE A 485 4.17 -36.18 4.45
C PHE A 485 5.04 -37.43 4.33
N ASP A 486 4.46 -38.56 3.90
CA ASP A 486 5.21 -39.81 3.74
C ASP A 486 6.23 -39.70 2.60
N GLU A 487 5.89 -38.94 1.56
CA GLU A 487 6.74 -38.67 0.39
C GLU A 487 7.56 -37.37 0.52
N PHE A 488 7.38 -36.60 1.60
CA PHE A 488 8.05 -35.32 1.79
C PHE A 488 9.51 -35.51 2.25
N VAL A 489 10.43 -35.03 1.42
CA VAL A 489 11.84 -34.89 1.76
C VAL A 489 12.29 -33.48 1.45
N SER A 490 12.56 -32.73 2.52
CA SER A 490 13.09 -31.37 2.45
C SER A 490 14.31 -31.27 1.54
N ALA A 491 14.25 -30.37 0.56
CA ALA A 491 15.38 -30.05 -0.30
C ALA A 491 16.41 -29.13 0.38
N ASN A 492 16.06 -28.57 1.56
CA ASN A 492 16.87 -27.60 2.30
C ASN A 492 17.26 -26.37 1.44
N GLU A 493 16.37 -25.96 0.55
CA GLU A 493 16.49 -24.79 -0.31
C GLU A 493 15.17 -24.01 -0.37
N ARG A 494 15.23 -22.75 -0.78
CA ARG A 494 14.05 -21.90 -0.94
C ARG A 494 13.66 -21.84 -2.41
N TYR A 495 12.38 -21.96 -2.68
CA TYR A 495 11.78 -21.81 -4.00
C TYR A 495 11.07 -20.46 -4.10
N THR A 496 11.10 -19.86 -5.29
CA THR A 496 10.39 -18.60 -5.53
C THR A 496 9.00 -18.90 -6.06
N ILE A 497 7.97 -18.38 -5.38
CA ILE A 497 6.56 -18.55 -5.77
C ILE A 497 6.16 -17.44 -6.75
N ALA A 498 6.57 -16.21 -6.46
CA ALA A 498 6.30 -15.05 -7.30
C ALA A 498 7.56 -14.19 -7.43
N ALA A 499 7.78 -13.63 -8.62
CA ALA A 499 8.93 -12.78 -8.92
C ALA A 499 8.57 -11.63 -9.85
N ARG A 500 9.30 -10.52 -9.73
CA ARG A 500 9.33 -9.45 -10.74
C ARG A 500 10.52 -9.70 -11.66
N VAL A 501 10.28 -9.68 -12.97
CA VAL A 501 11.32 -9.83 -14.00
C VAL A 501 11.39 -8.53 -14.78
N SER A 502 12.60 -8.00 -14.96
CA SER A 502 12.81 -6.72 -15.64
C SER A 502 14.13 -6.71 -16.41
N GLY A 503 14.23 -5.85 -17.43
CA GLY A 503 15.45 -5.70 -18.23
C GLY A 503 15.22 -6.02 -19.70
N VAL A 504 16.31 -6.26 -20.41
CA VAL A 504 16.27 -6.55 -21.86
C VAL A 504 16.03 -8.05 -22.05
N ILE A 505 14.92 -8.39 -22.71
CA ILE A 505 14.59 -9.74 -23.14
C ILE A 505 14.95 -9.95 -24.62
N SER A 506 15.15 -11.20 -25.00
CA SER A 506 15.20 -11.59 -26.41
C SER A 506 13.86 -12.20 -26.80
N SER A 507 13.42 -11.95 -28.03
CA SER A 507 12.20 -12.56 -28.56
C SER A 507 12.34 -14.08 -28.59
N ALA A 508 11.28 -14.79 -28.21
CA ALA A 508 11.18 -16.24 -28.38
C ALA A 508 11.05 -16.64 -29.88
N PHE A 509 10.78 -15.68 -30.76
CA PHE A 509 10.54 -15.87 -32.19
C PHE A 509 11.54 -15.08 -33.04
N PRO A 510 12.84 -15.44 -33.02
CA PRO A 510 13.88 -14.70 -33.74
C PRO A 510 13.71 -14.71 -35.26
N GLU A 511 13.04 -15.73 -35.80
CA GLU A 511 12.73 -15.86 -37.24
C GLU A 511 11.46 -15.08 -37.66
N GLY A 512 10.79 -14.42 -36.71
CA GLY A 512 9.58 -13.63 -36.94
C GLY A 512 8.28 -14.44 -36.81
N ARG A 513 7.21 -13.92 -37.40
CA ARG A 513 5.84 -14.46 -37.26
C ARG A 513 5.76 -15.91 -37.78
N PRO A 514 5.25 -16.85 -36.98
CA PRO A 514 4.97 -18.22 -37.43
C PRO A 514 4.00 -18.25 -38.61
N VAL A 515 4.22 -19.14 -39.57
CA VAL A 515 3.31 -19.35 -40.71
C VAL A 515 2.06 -20.07 -40.21
N SER A 516 0.86 -19.59 -40.54
CA SER A 516 -0.39 -20.26 -40.19
C SER A 516 -0.53 -21.57 -40.97
N GLN A 517 -1.12 -22.60 -40.33
CA GLN A 517 -1.32 -23.91 -40.99
C GLN A 517 -2.25 -23.81 -42.21
N ASP A 518 -3.19 -22.86 -42.22
CA ASP A 518 -4.07 -22.61 -43.36
C ASP A 518 -3.33 -21.97 -44.55
N ALA A 519 -2.35 -21.08 -44.30
CA ALA A 519 -1.55 -20.50 -45.37
C ALA A 519 -0.55 -21.50 -45.97
N ALA A 520 -0.06 -22.45 -45.17
CA ALA A 520 0.82 -23.52 -45.65
C ALA A 520 0.12 -24.46 -46.64
N ALA A 521 -1.19 -24.71 -46.44
CA ALA A 521 -2.01 -25.51 -47.34
C ALA A 521 -2.20 -24.84 -48.71
N ASP A 522 -2.50 -23.53 -48.74
CA ASP A 522 -2.66 -22.77 -49.99
C ASP A 522 -1.35 -22.70 -50.81
N THR A 523 -0.19 -22.53 -50.17
CA THR A 523 1.11 -22.60 -50.89
C THR A 523 1.41 -23.98 -51.46
N SER A 524 0.93 -25.05 -50.83
CA SER A 524 1.13 -26.41 -51.36
C SER A 524 0.20 -26.72 -52.55
N GLU A 525 -0.99 -26.13 -52.61
CA GLU A 525 -1.88 -26.25 -53.78
C GLU A 525 -1.39 -25.40 -54.96
N GLU A 526 -0.87 -24.18 -54.73
CA GLU A 526 -0.28 -23.34 -55.80
C GLU A 526 1.01 -23.93 -56.39
N GLU A 527 1.86 -24.59 -55.60
CA GLU A 527 3.04 -25.30 -56.13
C GLU A 527 2.66 -26.56 -56.93
N THR A 528 1.47 -27.13 -56.69
CA THR A 528 0.99 -28.30 -57.44
C THR A 528 0.31 -27.90 -58.76
N GLU A 529 -0.32 -26.73 -58.85
CA GLU A 529 -0.88 -26.20 -60.11
C GLU A 529 0.17 -25.55 -61.03
N ALA A 530 1.33 -25.16 -60.52
CA ALA A 530 2.40 -24.54 -61.31
C ALA A 530 3.29 -25.56 -62.08
N ASP A 531 3.14 -26.86 -61.81
CA ASP A 531 3.96 -27.94 -62.39
C ASP A 531 3.16 -28.88 -63.34
N ASP A 532 1.94 -28.49 -63.76
CA ASP A 532 1.07 -29.23 -64.70
C ASP A 532 0.88 -28.54 -66.07
#